data_AF-A0AAJ0I0X7-F1
#
_entry.id   AF-A0AAJ0I0X7-F1
#
_cell.length_a   1.000
_cell.length_b   1.000
_cell.length_c   1.000
_cell.angle_alpha   90.00
_cell.angle_beta   90.00
_cell.angle_gamma   90.00
#
_symmetry.space_group_name_H-M   'P 1'
#
loop_
_entity.id
_entity.type
_entity.pdbx_description
1 polymer ?
#
loop_
_entity_poly.entity_id
_entity_poly.type
_entity_poly.pdbx_seq_one_letter_code
_entity_poly.pdbx_strand_id
1 'polypeptide(L)'
;MKGLSNLITQILGFVPTRQSSPQPQTQVQAQIQPPSYCPDYSSYAKTRHEPFSTGRHALPYQRPAPPCRTFNSSVIESFISNMSTIITDPDLYRLFENTYPNTLDTAIKWHGSAANNSAEELTFIITGDINAMWLRDSANQLASYLPFLAPSSSRDSLASLYRGVINLQARYLLTSPFCNSFQPPSESGIPPATNSAASSDTVYPPYDPEKVFECKYELDSLASFLQISAQYHAATNDTAFFGRFQWLEAVQTVLDTAKAMMTPTYGPEGQVLQSPYTFTRMTTRTTETLANDGLGNPVARDIGLIRSAFRPSDDSTIFQFLIPSNMMFAKYAGDVAPIVSSLSSFSSEPASGLKVPPANLSTSLSSLSTSLREAISKHAIISLPTTLNSTETEEKIYAYEIDGYGSFSLMDDANLPSLLSAPLFDYFFSSSSSSSSSNSSSDPVYQRTRTHILGTNTNPYMMHGPVINAVGGPHAGPGMAWPMASIVRIMTSSDDEEIYAVLKELVGSTDGLGLIHESVNSFDGRKWTREWFSWANGLFGQMVWDLVRRNKGRVLRRGYQ
;
A
#
# COMPACT_ATOMS: atom_id res chain seq x y z
N MET A 1 11.91 11.99 31.02
CA MET A 1 12.60 11.03 30.13
C MET A 1 12.48 9.57 30.57
N LYS A 2 12.42 9.23 31.87
CA LYS A 2 12.19 7.84 32.35
C LYS A 2 10.75 7.30 32.18
N GLY A 3 9.74 8.16 32.03
CA GLY A 3 8.33 7.73 31.91
C GLY A 3 7.89 7.24 30.52
N LEU A 4 8.54 7.67 29.43
CA LEU A 4 8.15 7.29 28.06
C LEU A 4 8.71 5.91 27.65
N SER A 5 9.91 5.57 28.14
CA SER A 5 10.54 4.26 27.94
C SER A 5 9.75 3.13 28.63
N ASN A 6 9.22 3.39 29.83
CA ASN A 6 8.34 2.45 30.53
C ASN A 6 7.01 2.23 29.79
N LEU A 7 6.47 3.22 29.07
CA LEU A 7 5.21 3.09 28.35
C LEU A 7 5.36 2.25 27.07
N ILE A 8 6.45 2.43 26.32
CA ILE A 8 6.79 1.57 25.19
C ILE A 8 7.07 0.13 25.67
N THR A 9 7.73 -0.03 26.82
CA THR A 9 7.96 -1.35 27.43
C THR A 9 6.69 -1.96 28.02
N GLN A 10 5.72 -1.15 28.48
CA GLN A 10 4.39 -1.64 28.91
C GLN A 10 3.49 -2.00 27.73
N ILE A 11 3.57 -1.28 26.60
CA ILE A 11 2.79 -1.59 25.39
C ILE A 11 3.40 -2.78 24.63
N LEU A 12 4.73 -2.89 24.58
CA LEU A 12 5.46 -4.03 23.99
C LEU A 12 5.61 -5.23 24.96
N GLY A 13 5.43 -5.02 26.26
CA GLY A 13 5.54 -6.05 27.31
C GLY A 13 4.36 -7.03 27.35
N PHE A 14 3.36 -6.85 26.50
CA PHE A 14 2.20 -7.73 26.33
C PHE A 14 2.33 -8.70 25.15
N VAL A 15 3.55 -9.04 24.70
CA VAL A 15 3.72 -10.31 23.97
C VAL A 15 3.61 -11.44 25.02
N PRO A 16 2.56 -12.28 24.99
CA PRO A 16 2.36 -13.28 26.02
C PRO A 16 3.52 -14.28 25.99
N THR A 17 4.21 -14.44 27.12
CA THR A 17 5.04 -15.62 27.34
C THR A 17 4.12 -16.84 27.46
N ARG A 18 4.50 -17.90 26.74
CA ARG A 18 3.88 -19.24 26.66
C ARG A 18 2.97 -19.57 27.85
N GLN A 19 1.65 -19.50 27.63
CA GLN A 19 0.69 -20.27 28.42
C GLN A 19 0.10 -21.34 27.51
N SER A 20 0.19 -22.59 27.95
CA SER A 20 -0.42 -23.75 27.30
C SER A 20 -1.94 -23.61 27.31
N SER A 21 -2.53 -23.38 26.14
CA SER A 21 -3.98 -23.41 25.95
C SER A 21 -4.47 -24.86 25.79
N PRO A 22 -5.71 -25.18 26.23
CA PRO A 22 -6.29 -26.51 26.05
C PRO A 22 -6.59 -26.79 24.57
N GLN A 23 -6.67 -28.08 24.22
CA GLN A 23 -6.89 -28.58 22.86
C GLN A 23 -8.08 -27.93 22.13
N PRO A 24 -7.96 -27.60 20.83
CA PRO A 24 -9.05 -27.04 20.06
C PRO A 24 -10.10 -28.11 19.73
N GLN A 25 -11.34 -27.86 20.11
CA GLN A 25 -12.49 -28.53 19.52
C GLN A 25 -12.66 -28.03 18.08
N THR A 26 -12.71 -28.95 17.14
CA THR A 26 -12.94 -28.71 15.71
C THR A 26 -14.38 -28.25 15.52
N GLN A 27 -14.62 -26.94 15.57
CA GLN A 27 -15.83 -26.35 14.98
C GLN A 27 -15.50 -25.92 13.56
N VAL A 28 -16.13 -26.59 12.60
CA VAL A 28 -16.27 -26.11 11.22
C VAL A 28 -17.09 -24.82 11.31
N GLN A 29 -16.45 -23.65 11.28
CA GLN A 29 -17.18 -22.39 11.28
C GLN A 29 -17.75 -22.14 9.90
N ALA A 30 -19.08 -22.23 9.83
CA ALA A 30 -19.87 -21.71 8.74
C ALA A 30 -19.74 -20.17 8.70
N GLN A 31 -19.77 -19.62 7.48
CA GLN A 31 -19.79 -18.20 7.14
C GLN A 31 -20.56 -17.36 8.18
N ILE A 32 -19.92 -16.36 8.79
CA ILE A 32 -20.64 -15.27 9.42
C ILE A 32 -20.83 -14.20 8.36
N GLN A 33 -21.82 -14.39 7.48
CA GLN A 33 -22.44 -13.24 6.83
C GLN A 33 -22.89 -12.31 7.98
N PRO A 34 -22.52 -11.02 7.97
CA PRO A 34 -22.94 -10.12 9.03
C PRO A 34 -24.47 -10.17 9.14
N PRO A 35 -25.03 -10.11 10.36
CA PRO A 35 -26.47 -10.16 10.57
C PRO A 35 -27.20 -9.20 9.61
N SER A 36 -28.38 -9.57 9.13
CA SER A 36 -29.11 -8.79 8.11
C SER A 36 -29.48 -7.36 8.54
N TYR A 37 -29.37 -7.04 9.83
CA TYR A 37 -29.57 -5.70 10.38
C TYR A 37 -28.31 -4.82 10.31
N CYS A 38 -27.15 -5.39 9.97
CA CYS A 38 -25.91 -4.63 9.86
C CYS A 38 -26.01 -3.64 8.69
N PRO A 39 -25.63 -2.37 8.91
CA PRO A 39 -25.76 -1.35 7.88
C PRO A 39 -24.75 -1.59 6.76
N ASP A 40 -25.12 -1.19 5.55
CA ASP A 40 -24.16 -0.97 4.47
C ASP A 40 -23.17 0.13 4.89
N TYR A 41 -21.87 -0.18 4.89
CA TYR A 41 -20.88 0.73 5.48
C TYR A 41 -20.66 1.99 4.63
N SER A 42 -20.80 1.92 3.30
CA SER A 42 -20.74 3.13 2.45
C SER A 42 -21.84 4.13 2.84
N SER A 43 -23.05 3.63 3.12
CA SER A 43 -24.15 4.46 3.61
C SER A 43 -23.90 4.93 5.05
N TYR A 44 -23.40 4.05 5.91
CA TYR A 44 -23.09 4.35 7.31
C TYR A 44 -22.04 5.46 7.45
N ALA A 45 -20.95 5.38 6.68
CA ALA A 45 -19.81 6.30 6.74
C ALA A 45 -20.15 7.75 6.36
N LYS A 46 -21.25 7.97 5.62
CA LYS A 46 -21.75 9.32 5.26
C LYS A 46 -22.55 10.00 6.35
N THR A 47 -22.83 9.29 7.45
CA THR A 47 -23.72 9.77 8.51
C THR A 47 -22.97 9.92 9.82
N ARG A 48 -23.39 10.89 10.62
CA ARG A 48 -22.78 11.18 11.92
C ARG A 48 -23.54 10.41 13.01
N HIS A 49 -22.85 9.54 13.73
CA HIS A 49 -23.42 8.70 14.79
C HIS A 49 -22.91 9.08 16.18
N GLU A 50 -23.79 9.03 17.16
CA GLU A 50 -23.42 9.15 18.56
C GLU A 50 -22.68 7.91 19.07
N PRO A 51 -21.81 8.04 20.09
CA PRO A 51 -21.46 9.27 20.79
C PRO A 51 -20.42 10.12 20.05
N PHE A 52 -20.59 11.45 20.08
CA PHE A 52 -19.61 12.40 19.58
C PHE A 52 -18.41 12.55 20.53
N SER A 53 -17.22 12.79 19.99
CA SER A 53 -16.09 13.25 20.80
C SER A 53 -16.39 14.62 21.42
N THR A 54 -15.72 14.94 22.52
CA THR A 54 -15.91 16.20 23.26
C THR A 54 -15.05 17.36 22.74
N GLY A 55 -14.34 17.16 21.64
CA GLY A 55 -13.56 18.22 20.99
C GLY A 55 -14.43 19.11 20.10
N ARG A 56 -13.82 20.15 19.54
CA ARG A 56 -14.40 21.17 18.69
C ARG A 56 -15.04 20.58 17.44
N HIS A 57 -14.43 19.54 16.87
CA HIS A 57 -14.96 18.92 15.66
C HIS A 57 -16.13 17.98 15.95
N ALA A 58 -16.30 17.56 17.22
CA ALA A 58 -17.37 16.66 17.66
C ALA A 58 -17.52 15.45 16.71
N LEU A 59 -16.40 14.79 16.45
CA LEU A 59 -16.32 13.68 15.51
C LEU A 59 -17.22 12.51 15.97
N PRO A 60 -17.99 11.90 15.06
CA PRO A 60 -18.91 10.80 15.38
C PRO A 60 -18.18 9.49 15.58
N TYR A 61 -18.84 8.53 16.23
CA TYR A 61 -18.40 7.14 16.30
C TYR A 61 -18.66 6.44 14.96
N GLN A 62 -17.60 6.04 14.24
CA GLN A 62 -17.74 5.44 12.90
C GLN A 62 -17.48 3.95 12.84
N ARG A 63 -17.22 3.28 13.97
CA ARG A 63 -17.08 1.82 13.93
C ARG A 63 -18.46 1.16 13.90
N PRO A 64 -18.67 0.08 13.13
CA PRO A 64 -19.88 -0.73 13.25
C PRO A 64 -20.01 -1.30 14.67
N ALA A 65 -21.26 -1.60 15.05
CA ALA A 65 -21.53 -2.36 16.26
C ALA A 65 -20.73 -3.68 16.25
N PRO A 66 -20.25 -4.19 17.39
CA PRO A 66 -19.36 -5.37 17.42
C PRO A 66 -19.85 -6.60 16.61
N PRO A 67 -21.15 -6.96 16.59
CA PRO A 67 -21.64 -8.07 15.76
C PRO A 67 -21.60 -7.82 14.24
N CYS A 68 -21.41 -6.58 13.82
CA CYS A 68 -21.33 -6.16 12.42
C CYS A 68 -19.90 -5.95 11.93
N ARG A 69 -18.90 -6.18 12.78
CA ARG A 69 -17.49 -6.10 12.39
C ARG A 69 -17.10 -7.38 11.66
N THR A 70 -16.41 -7.25 10.53
CA THR A 70 -16.13 -8.40 9.66
C THR A 70 -14.97 -9.27 10.13
N PHE A 71 -14.08 -8.75 10.96
CA PHE A 71 -13.02 -9.47 11.64
C PHE A 71 -12.69 -8.84 12.99
N ASN A 72 -12.58 -9.65 14.05
CA ASN A 72 -12.26 -9.17 15.39
C ASN A 72 -10.83 -9.53 15.78
N SER A 73 -10.08 -8.55 16.31
CA SER A 73 -8.71 -8.75 16.78
C SER A 73 -8.51 -8.15 18.17
N SER A 74 -8.39 -9.00 19.18
CA SER A 74 -8.24 -8.57 20.57
C SER A 74 -6.98 -7.75 20.83
N VAL A 75 -5.90 -8.01 20.11
CA VAL A 75 -4.65 -7.22 20.20
C VAL A 75 -4.87 -5.80 19.68
N ILE A 76 -5.67 -5.63 18.62
CA ILE A 76 -5.98 -4.31 18.06
C ILE A 76 -6.94 -3.54 18.98
N GLU A 77 -7.98 -4.19 19.53
CA GLU A 77 -8.87 -3.55 20.52
C GLU A 77 -8.09 -3.09 21.75
N SER A 78 -7.18 -3.93 22.25
CA SER A 78 -6.35 -3.59 23.41
C SER A 78 -5.43 -2.41 23.12
N PHE A 79 -4.82 -2.38 21.93
CA PHE A 79 -3.99 -1.26 21.51
C PHE A 79 -4.80 0.04 21.40
N ILE A 80 -5.97 0.01 20.76
CA ILE A 80 -6.86 1.17 20.64
C ILE A 80 -7.25 1.73 22.01
N SER A 81 -7.61 0.85 22.94
CA SER A 81 -7.94 1.24 24.32
C SER A 81 -6.75 1.91 25.02
N ASN A 82 -5.55 1.32 24.91
CA ASN A 82 -4.34 1.87 25.52
C ASN A 82 -3.93 3.24 24.96
N MET A 83 -4.18 3.50 23.68
CA MET A 83 -3.83 4.76 23.03
C MET A 83 -4.57 5.97 23.62
N SER A 84 -5.71 5.77 24.31
CA SER A 84 -6.41 6.83 25.05
C SER A 84 -5.55 7.48 26.16
N THR A 85 -4.51 6.77 26.64
CA THR A 85 -3.56 7.29 27.65
C THR A 85 -2.42 8.12 27.04
N ILE A 86 -2.27 8.07 25.71
CA ILE A 86 -1.24 8.77 24.94
C ILE A 86 -1.85 9.95 24.19
N ILE A 87 -2.95 9.73 23.49
CA ILE A 87 -3.66 10.75 22.72
C ILE A 87 -4.63 11.45 23.65
N THR A 88 -4.31 12.70 24.01
CA THR A 88 -5.13 13.47 24.96
C THR A 88 -6.20 14.30 24.27
N ASP A 89 -6.04 14.59 22.97
CA ASP A 89 -7.04 15.30 22.20
C ASP A 89 -8.20 14.35 21.82
N PRO A 90 -9.45 14.68 22.20
CA PRO A 90 -10.58 13.77 22.01
C PRO A 90 -10.97 13.58 20.54
N ASP A 91 -10.74 14.57 19.66
CA ASP A 91 -11.05 14.43 18.24
C ASP A 91 -9.97 13.59 17.54
N LEU A 92 -8.69 13.80 17.86
CA LEU A 92 -7.61 12.94 17.36
C LEU A 92 -7.79 11.49 17.81
N TYR A 93 -8.15 11.26 19.08
CA TYR A 93 -8.40 9.90 19.57
C TYR A 93 -9.60 9.27 18.86
N ARG A 94 -10.70 10.00 18.69
CA ARG A 94 -11.88 9.52 17.96
C ARG A 94 -11.55 9.17 16.51
N LEU A 95 -10.79 10.02 15.82
CA LEU A 95 -10.36 9.74 14.45
C LEU A 95 -9.48 8.49 14.39
N PHE A 96 -8.52 8.34 15.30
CA PHE A 96 -7.70 7.13 15.40
C PHE A 96 -8.54 5.87 15.69
N GLU A 97 -9.46 5.95 16.65
CA GLU A 97 -10.35 4.85 17.04
C GLU A 97 -11.21 4.40 15.86
N ASN A 98 -11.76 5.34 15.08
CA ASN A 98 -12.56 5.04 13.90
C ASN A 98 -11.74 4.43 12.76
N THR A 99 -10.52 4.92 12.54
CA THR A 99 -9.76 4.66 11.31
C THR A 99 -8.86 3.44 11.42
N TYR A 100 -8.18 3.22 12.55
CA TYR A 100 -7.20 2.15 12.65
C TYR A 100 -7.77 0.74 12.44
N PRO A 101 -8.90 0.34 13.07
CA PRO A 101 -9.48 -0.97 12.85
C PRO A 101 -10.37 -1.04 11.59
N ASN A 102 -10.49 0.03 10.79
CA ASN A 102 -11.51 0.12 9.74
C ASN A 102 -11.46 -1.05 8.74
N THR A 103 -10.26 -1.47 8.32
CA THR A 103 -10.12 -2.65 7.45
C THR A 103 -10.71 -3.91 8.09
N LEU A 104 -10.38 -4.17 9.36
CA LEU A 104 -10.88 -5.35 10.08
C LEU A 104 -12.38 -5.24 10.36
N ASP A 105 -12.86 -4.04 10.66
CA ASP A 105 -14.26 -3.82 10.99
C ASP A 105 -15.16 -3.94 9.74
N THR A 106 -14.69 -3.57 8.54
CA THR A 106 -15.59 -3.36 7.38
C THR A 106 -15.12 -3.95 6.06
N ALA A 107 -13.81 -4.14 5.85
CA ALA A 107 -13.25 -4.42 4.53
C ALA A 107 -12.84 -5.87 4.30
N ILE A 108 -12.71 -6.69 5.36
CA ILE A 108 -12.56 -8.15 5.22
C ILE A 108 -13.89 -8.73 4.74
N LYS A 109 -14.14 -8.70 3.43
CA LYS A 109 -15.42 -9.05 2.85
C LYS A 109 -15.68 -10.55 2.87
N TRP A 110 -14.60 -11.35 2.78
CA TRP A 110 -14.67 -12.79 2.99
C TRP A 110 -13.33 -13.34 3.48
N HIS A 111 -13.39 -14.30 4.41
CA HIS A 111 -12.24 -15.05 4.89
C HIS A 111 -12.63 -16.52 5.04
N GLY A 112 -11.83 -17.42 4.51
CA GLY A 112 -12.16 -18.83 4.43
C GLY A 112 -11.02 -19.69 3.93
N SER A 113 -11.33 -20.74 3.19
CA SER A 113 -10.34 -21.63 2.60
C SER A 113 -10.72 -22.05 1.19
N ALA A 114 -9.73 -22.50 0.44
CA ALA A 114 -9.95 -23.06 -0.89
C ALA A 114 -10.93 -24.25 -0.84
N ALA A 115 -11.81 -24.33 -1.84
CA ALA A 115 -12.82 -25.39 -1.92
C ALA A 115 -12.20 -26.79 -2.02
N ASN A 116 -11.03 -26.90 -2.67
CA ASN A 116 -10.32 -28.16 -2.87
C ASN A 116 -9.22 -28.42 -1.82
N ASN A 117 -8.95 -27.47 -0.93
CA ASN A 117 -7.89 -27.62 0.08
C ASN A 117 -8.17 -26.74 1.30
N SER A 118 -8.72 -27.33 2.35
CA SER A 118 -9.04 -26.61 3.59
C SER A 118 -7.82 -26.04 4.31
N ALA A 119 -6.59 -26.45 3.95
CA ALA A 119 -5.37 -25.89 4.51
C ALA A 119 -4.92 -24.59 3.82
N GLU A 120 -5.43 -24.30 2.62
CA GLU A 120 -5.16 -23.07 1.89
C GLU A 120 -6.14 -22.00 2.34
N GLU A 121 -5.70 -21.15 3.26
CA GLU A 121 -6.46 -20.01 3.74
C GLU A 121 -6.59 -18.98 2.60
N LEU A 122 -7.73 -18.29 2.52
CA LEU A 122 -8.00 -17.25 1.54
C LEU A 122 -8.70 -16.07 2.22
N THR A 123 -8.28 -14.85 1.90
CA THR A 123 -8.85 -13.63 2.46
C THR A 123 -9.08 -12.61 1.35
N PHE A 124 -10.33 -12.27 1.11
CA PHE A 124 -10.75 -11.26 0.13
C PHE A 124 -11.03 -9.94 0.86
N ILE A 125 -10.24 -8.92 0.55
CA ILE A 125 -10.32 -7.59 1.15
C ILE A 125 -10.72 -6.59 0.07
N ILE A 126 -11.83 -5.90 0.28
CA ILE A 126 -12.28 -4.83 -0.62
C ILE A 126 -11.61 -3.50 -0.25
N THR A 127 -11.50 -2.57 -1.19
CA THR A 127 -10.83 -1.26 -0.94
C THR A 127 -11.65 -0.34 -0.02
N GLY A 128 -12.95 -0.60 0.05
CA GLY A 128 -13.92 0.14 0.82
C GLY A 128 -15.23 0.23 0.04
N ASP A 129 -15.62 1.44 -0.36
CA ASP A 129 -16.81 1.70 -1.19
C ASP A 129 -16.80 1.03 -2.58
N ILE A 130 -15.67 0.45 -3.01
CA ILE A 130 -15.55 -0.36 -4.23
C ILE A 130 -15.42 -1.85 -3.86
N ASN A 131 -16.36 -2.68 -4.33
CA ASN A 131 -16.45 -4.10 -4.01
C ASN A 131 -15.52 -5.00 -4.85
N ALA A 132 -14.24 -4.65 -4.91
CA ALA A 132 -13.20 -5.46 -5.54
C ALA A 132 -11.87 -5.35 -4.78
N MET A 133 -10.97 -6.31 -5.00
CA MET A 133 -9.69 -6.39 -4.32
C MET A 133 -8.57 -5.92 -5.24
N TRP A 134 -7.97 -4.78 -4.91
CA TRP A 134 -6.70 -4.36 -5.49
C TRP A 134 -5.56 -5.09 -4.78
N LEU A 135 -4.55 -5.51 -5.55
CA LEU A 135 -3.33 -6.10 -4.98
C LEU A 135 -2.62 -5.10 -4.07
N ARG A 136 -2.56 -3.83 -4.50
CA ARG A 136 -2.02 -2.69 -3.74
C ARG A 136 -2.77 -2.44 -2.44
N ASP A 137 -4.07 -2.18 -2.52
CA ASP A 137 -4.87 -1.79 -1.36
C ASP A 137 -4.87 -2.88 -0.30
N SER A 138 -5.11 -4.15 -0.69
CA SER A 138 -5.17 -5.25 0.27
C SER A 138 -3.84 -5.51 0.99
N ALA A 139 -2.70 -5.31 0.31
CA ALA A 139 -1.39 -5.38 0.95
C ALA A 139 -1.19 -4.23 1.96
N ASN A 140 -1.51 -2.99 1.58
CA ASN A 140 -1.31 -1.82 2.43
C ASN A 140 -2.33 -1.71 3.59
N GLN A 141 -3.56 -2.18 3.38
CA GLN A 141 -4.58 -2.34 4.41
C GLN A 141 -4.11 -3.29 5.51
N LEU A 142 -3.43 -4.38 5.16
CA LEU A 142 -2.81 -5.27 6.15
C LEU A 142 -1.51 -4.71 6.73
N ALA A 143 -0.69 -4.00 5.94
CA ALA A 143 0.56 -3.38 6.42
C ALA A 143 0.34 -2.47 7.65
N SER A 144 -0.86 -1.89 7.81
CA SER A 144 -1.25 -1.12 8.99
C SER A 144 -1.23 -1.93 10.30
N TYR A 145 -1.39 -3.25 10.22
CA TYR A 145 -1.39 -4.17 11.35
C TYR A 145 -0.08 -4.96 11.51
N LEU A 146 0.88 -4.76 10.61
CA LEU A 146 2.21 -5.40 10.66
C LEU A 146 2.89 -5.31 12.05
N PRO A 147 2.82 -4.19 12.80
CA PRO A 147 3.43 -4.11 14.13
C PRO A 147 2.88 -5.11 15.16
N PHE A 148 1.68 -5.64 14.93
CA PHE A 148 1.00 -6.59 15.81
C PHE A 148 0.92 -8.00 15.20
N LEU A 149 1.50 -8.19 14.01
CA LEU A 149 1.57 -9.50 13.38
C LEU A 149 2.55 -10.39 14.14
N ALA A 150 2.03 -11.50 14.66
CA ALA A 150 2.80 -12.54 15.33
C ALA A 150 2.51 -13.90 14.69
N PRO A 151 3.47 -14.86 14.73
CA PRO A 151 3.22 -16.22 14.26
C PRO A 151 2.02 -16.84 14.98
N SER A 152 1.07 -17.37 14.21
CA SER A 152 -0.13 -18.02 14.76
C SER A 152 -0.70 -19.02 13.75
N SER A 153 -1.08 -20.20 14.25
CA SER A 153 -1.82 -21.23 13.51
C SER A 153 -3.34 -21.08 13.63
N SER A 154 -3.84 -20.16 14.46
CA SER A 154 -5.28 -19.89 14.57
C SER A 154 -5.80 -19.26 13.28
N ARG A 155 -7.00 -19.69 12.85
CA ARG A 155 -7.73 -19.09 11.73
C ARG A 155 -8.27 -17.70 12.04
N ASP A 156 -8.52 -17.41 13.31
CA ASP A 156 -9.02 -16.11 13.77
C ASP A 156 -7.89 -15.15 14.14
N SER A 157 -6.75 -15.22 13.44
CA SER A 157 -5.57 -14.40 13.75
C SER A 157 -5.15 -13.52 12.60
N LEU A 158 -4.45 -12.42 12.89
CA LEU A 158 -3.86 -11.56 11.87
C LEU A 158 -2.97 -12.37 10.92
N ALA A 159 -2.20 -13.34 11.44
CA ALA A 159 -1.38 -14.21 10.60
C ALA A 159 -2.20 -15.00 9.57
N SER A 160 -3.43 -15.39 9.90
CA SER A 160 -4.32 -16.07 8.95
C SER A 160 -4.85 -15.13 7.86
N LEU A 161 -5.14 -13.87 8.21
CA LEU A 161 -5.50 -12.86 7.21
C LEU A 161 -4.36 -12.66 6.21
N TYR A 162 -3.12 -12.51 6.69
CA TYR A 162 -1.94 -12.34 5.83
C TYR A 162 -1.72 -13.55 4.91
N ARG A 163 -1.71 -14.78 5.45
CA ARG A 163 -1.58 -15.99 4.63
C ARG A 163 -2.70 -16.08 3.59
N GLY A 164 -3.93 -15.74 3.99
CA GLY A 164 -5.08 -15.75 3.10
C GLY A 164 -5.00 -14.72 1.98
N VAL A 165 -4.51 -13.51 2.25
CA VAL A 165 -4.26 -12.50 1.21
C VAL A 165 -3.12 -12.96 0.30
N ILE A 166 -2.00 -13.44 0.83
CA ILE A 166 -0.87 -13.91 0.02
C ILE A 166 -1.30 -15.02 -0.94
N ASN A 167 -2.03 -16.04 -0.45
CA ASN A 167 -2.52 -17.12 -1.30
C ASN A 167 -3.50 -16.62 -2.36
N LEU A 168 -4.42 -15.73 -1.99
CA LEU A 168 -5.41 -15.21 -2.93
C LEU A 168 -4.78 -14.31 -4.00
N GLN A 169 -3.86 -13.43 -3.61
CA GLN A 169 -3.08 -12.63 -4.57
C GLN A 169 -2.23 -13.51 -5.50
N ALA A 170 -1.65 -14.62 -4.99
CA ALA A 170 -0.92 -15.57 -5.83
C ALA A 170 -1.83 -16.18 -6.92
N ARG A 171 -3.07 -16.56 -6.58
CA ARG A 171 -4.07 -17.06 -7.54
C ARG A 171 -4.42 -16.02 -8.60
N TYR A 172 -4.59 -14.77 -8.19
CA TYR A 172 -4.90 -13.66 -9.07
C TYR A 172 -3.78 -13.38 -10.07
N LEU A 173 -2.53 -13.33 -9.59
CA LEU A 173 -1.36 -13.13 -10.45
C LEU A 173 -1.17 -14.27 -11.46
N LEU A 174 -1.47 -15.52 -11.08
CA LEU A 174 -1.45 -16.65 -12.00
C LEU A 174 -2.61 -16.62 -13.01
N THR A 175 -3.68 -15.90 -12.70
CA THR A 175 -4.84 -15.73 -13.59
C THR A 175 -4.59 -14.61 -14.60
N SER A 176 -4.14 -13.45 -14.14
CA SER A 176 -3.94 -12.27 -14.99
C SER A 176 -2.90 -11.32 -14.37
N PRO A 177 -1.59 -11.53 -14.61
CA PRO A 177 -0.54 -10.79 -13.92
C PRO A 177 -0.42 -9.32 -14.33
N PHE A 178 -1.09 -8.92 -15.41
CA PHE A 178 -1.14 -7.52 -15.84
C PHE A 178 -2.27 -6.71 -15.22
N CYS A 179 -3.15 -7.32 -14.43
CA CYS A 179 -4.33 -6.65 -13.89
C CYS A 179 -4.11 -6.19 -12.44
N ASN A 180 -4.60 -4.99 -12.11
CA ASN A 180 -4.48 -4.39 -10.78
C ASN A 180 -5.53 -4.91 -9.78
N SER A 181 -6.73 -5.28 -10.25
CA SER A 181 -7.86 -5.60 -9.37
C SER A 181 -8.71 -6.80 -9.78
N PHE A 182 -9.24 -7.48 -8.77
CA PHE A 182 -9.85 -8.80 -8.94
C PHE A 182 -11.20 -8.93 -8.24
N GLN A 183 -12.03 -9.79 -8.82
CA GLN A 183 -13.35 -10.17 -8.33
C GLN A 183 -13.25 -11.11 -7.12
N PRO A 184 -14.32 -11.24 -6.31
CA PRO A 184 -14.35 -12.20 -5.21
C PRO A 184 -14.01 -13.63 -5.67
N PRO A 185 -13.28 -14.43 -4.87
CA PRO A 185 -13.05 -15.83 -5.21
C PRO A 185 -14.39 -16.57 -5.24
N SER A 186 -14.52 -17.55 -6.15
CA SER A 186 -15.74 -18.33 -6.33
C SER A 186 -16.27 -18.97 -5.03
N GLU A 187 -15.34 -19.39 -4.17
CA GLU A 187 -15.58 -20.00 -2.86
C GLU A 187 -16.29 -19.06 -1.87
N SER A 188 -16.23 -17.75 -2.12
CA SER A 188 -16.92 -16.76 -1.29
C SER A 188 -18.44 -16.76 -1.49
N GLY A 189 -18.92 -17.21 -2.65
CA GLY A 189 -20.32 -17.07 -3.07
C GLY A 189 -20.75 -15.61 -3.28
N ILE A 190 -19.82 -14.66 -3.26
CA ILE A 190 -20.08 -13.24 -3.53
C ILE A 190 -20.07 -13.06 -5.05
N PRO A 191 -21.13 -12.46 -5.63
CA PRO A 191 -21.15 -12.23 -7.07
C PRO A 191 -20.07 -11.21 -7.48
N PRO A 192 -19.52 -11.33 -8.70
CA PRO A 192 -18.65 -10.30 -9.29
C PRO A 192 -19.31 -8.92 -9.25
N ALA A 193 -18.51 -7.91 -8.90
CA ALA A 193 -18.95 -6.53 -8.95
C ALA A 193 -18.89 -5.99 -10.38
N THR A 194 -19.87 -5.18 -10.77
CA THR A 194 -19.88 -4.53 -12.09
C THR A 194 -18.95 -3.33 -12.09
N ASN A 195 -18.01 -3.29 -13.05
CA ASN A 195 -17.23 -2.09 -13.37
C ASN A 195 -17.70 -1.51 -14.71
N SER A 196 -18.58 -0.50 -14.67
CA SER A 196 -19.08 0.12 -15.90
C SER A 196 -18.00 0.85 -16.69
N ALA A 197 -16.95 1.36 -16.02
CA ALA A 197 -15.84 2.04 -16.68
C ALA A 197 -15.01 1.07 -17.55
N ALA A 198 -14.88 -0.18 -17.12
CA ALA A 198 -14.15 -1.21 -17.85
C ALA A 198 -14.93 -1.84 -19.03
N SER A 199 -16.20 -1.49 -19.22
CA SER A 199 -17.06 -2.09 -20.27
C SER A 199 -16.58 -1.86 -21.70
N SER A 200 -15.70 -0.89 -21.92
CA SER A 200 -15.10 -0.55 -23.21
C SER A 200 -13.61 -0.87 -23.30
N ASP A 201 -13.07 -1.55 -22.29
CA ASP A 201 -11.64 -1.84 -22.23
C ASP A 201 -11.25 -2.83 -23.33
N THR A 202 -10.20 -2.48 -24.07
CA THR A 202 -9.51 -3.42 -24.96
C THR A 202 -8.11 -3.65 -24.42
N VAL A 203 -7.86 -4.86 -23.94
CA VAL A 203 -6.62 -5.21 -23.24
C VAL A 203 -5.95 -6.40 -23.91
N TYR A 204 -4.64 -6.32 -24.07
CA TYR A 204 -3.79 -7.46 -24.40
C TYR A 204 -2.77 -7.67 -23.28
N PRO A 205 -2.56 -8.92 -22.81
CA PRO A 205 -3.36 -10.11 -23.11
C PRO A 205 -4.82 -9.97 -22.63
N PRO A 206 -5.79 -10.65 -23.25
CA PRO A 206 -7.18 -10.61 -22.80
C PRO A 206 -7.31 -11.21 -21.40
N TYR A 207 -8.27 -10.72 -20.63
CA TYR A 207 -8.56 -11.18 -19.27
C TYR A 207 -10.00 -11.70 -19.15
N ASP A 208 -10.28 -12.43 -18.08
CA ASP A 208 -11.60 -12.95 -17.74
C ASP A 208 -12.32 -11.97 -16.78
N PRO A 209 -13.37 -11.25 -17.23
CA PRO A 209 -14.05 -10.24 -16.41
C PRO A 209 -14.83 -10.83 -15.21
N GLU A 210 -15.05 -12.15 -15.19
CA GLU A 210 -15.63 -12.83 -14.02
C GLU A 210 -14.59 -13.01 -12.89
N LYS A 211 -13.30 -12.81 -13.19
CA LYS A 211 -12.18 -12.93 -12.23
C LYS A 211 -11.45 -11.62 -11.99
N VAL A 212 -11.45 -10.74 -12.97
CA VAL A 212 -10.75 -9.44 -12.95
C VAL A 212 -11.79 -8.33 -12.91
N PHE A 213 -11.62 -7.39 -11.99
CA PHE A 213 -12.50 -6.22 -11.88
C PHE A 213 -12.05 -5.08 -12.81
N GLU A 214 -10.74 -4.87 -12.90
CA GLU A 214 -10.09 -3.94 -13.81
C GLU A 214 -8.70 -4.47 -14.15
N CYS A 215 -8.26 -4.25 -15.39
CA CYS A 215 -6.97 -4.73 -15.87
C CYS A 215 -6.06 -3.58 -16.31
N LYS A 216 -5.78 -2.65 -15.40
CA LYS A 216 -4.74 -1.64 -15.59
C LYS A 216 -3.41 -2.17 -15.08
N TYR A 217 -2.40 -2.26 -15.94
CA TYR A 217 -1.07 -2.73 -15.53
C TYR A 217 -0.30 -1.67 -14.74
N GLU A 218 -0.04 -2.02 -13.49
CA GLU A 218 0.63 -1.22 -12.48
C GLU A 218 1.78 -2.03 -11.89
N LEU A 219 3.01 -1.52 -12.01
CA LEU A 219 4.19 -2.21 -11.47
C LEU A 219 4.09 -2.40 -9.95
N ASP A 220 3.46 -1.46 -9.24
CA ASP A 220 3.25 -1.58 -7.80
C ASP A 220 2.28 -2.68 -7.41
N SER A 221 1.36 -3.11 -8.28
CA SER A 221 0.50 -4.26 -8.00
C SER A 221 1.32 -5.55 -7.86
N LEU A 222 2.34 -5.72 -8.71
CA LEU A 222 3.32 -6.80 -8.58
C LEU A 222 4.20 -6.63 -7.33
N ALA A 223 4.66 -5.40 -7.08
CA ALA A 223 5.50 -5.10 -5.93
C ALA A 223 4.75 -5.29 -4.60
N SER A 224 3.43 -5.09 -4.58
CA SER A 224 2.57 -5.25 -3.39
C SER A 224 2.43 -6.71 -2.96
N PHE A 225 2.41 -7.65 -3.91
CA PHE A 225 2.48 -9.08 -3.61
C PHE A 225 3.82 -9.48 -2.97
N LEU A 226 4.93 -8.92 -3.49
CA LEU A 226 6.25 -9.12 -2.91
C LEU A 226 6.35 -8.45 -1.52
N GLN A 227 5.77 -7.27 -1.35
CA GLN A 227 5.69 -6.52 -0.09
C GLN A 227 5.03 -7.36 1.01
N ILE A 228 3.79 -7.80 0.80
CA ILE A 228 3.06 -8.53 1.84
C ILE A 228 3.75 -9.86 2.18
N SER A 229 4.36 -10.51 1.19
CA SER A 229 5.17 -11.72 1.39
C SER A 229 6.39 -11.45 2.27
N ALA A 230 7.20 -10.43 1.93
CA ALA A 230 8.38 -10.04 2.69
C ALA A 230 8.03 -9.61 4.12
N GLN A 231 6.97 -8.81 4.29
CA GLN A 231 6.50 -8.34 5.59
C GLN A 231 6.00 -9.49 6.47
N TYR A 232 5.21 -10.42 5.92
CA TYR A 232 4.74 -11.59 6.67
C TYR A 232 5.93 -12.46 7.11
N HIS A 233 6.87 -12.74 6.22
CA HIS A 233 8.06 -13.52 6.55
C HIS A 233 8.89 -12.85 7.64
N ALA A 234 9.19 -11.56 7.49
CA ALA A 234 10.00 -10.82 8.46
C ALA A 234 9.37 -10.79 9.87
N ALA A 235 8.04 -10.71 9.96
CA ALA A 235 7.33 -10.68 11.24
C ALA A 235 7.15 -12.06 11.88
N THR A 236 7.08 -13.13 11.08
CA THR A 236 6.67 -14.47 11.57
C THR A 236 7.75 -15.55 11.48
N ASN A 237 8.78 -15.36 10.65
CA ASN A 237 9.75 -16.40 10.25
C ASN A 237 9.11 -17.69 9.71
N ASP A 238 7.88 -17.64 9.21
CA ASP A 238 7.16 -18.80 8.65
C ASP A 238 7.62 -19.08 7.22
N THR A 239 8.87 -19.55 7.07
CA THR A 239 9.45 -19.90 5.77
C THR A 239 8.67 -21.03 5.09
N ALA A 240 8.24 -22.04 5.85
CA ALA A 240 7.58 -23.22 5.30
C ALA A 240 6.28 -22.87 4.56
N PHE A 241 5.54 -21.83 4.99
CA PHE A 241 4.35 -21.35 4.30
C PHE A 241 4.59 -21.06 2.81
N PHE A 242 5.72 -20.44 2.46
CA PHE A 242 6.03 -20.03 1.09
C PHE A 242 6.37 -21.20 0.15
N GLY A 243 6.64 -22.39 0.69
CA GLY A 243 6.77 -23.63 -0.07
C GLY A 243 5.44 -24.34 -0.31
N ARG A 244 4.33 -23.79 0.20
CA ARG A 244 2.99 -24.36 0.07
C ARG A 244 2.21 -23.65 -1.03
N PHE A 245 1.23 -24.36 -1.59
CA PHE A 245 0.28 -23.83 -2.57
C PHE A 245 0.97 -23.18 -3.78
N GLN A 246 0.61 -21.96 -4.16
CA GLN A 246 0.95 -21.36 -5.46
C GLN A 246 1.96 -20.21 -5.38
N TRP A 247 2.57 -19.97 -4.22
CA TRP A 247 3.41 -18.78 -4.03
C TRP A 247 4.65 -18.76 -4.93
N LEU A 248 5.38 -19.89 -5.06
CA LEU A 248 6.57 -19.96 -5.91
C LEU A 248 6.25 -19.70 -7.39
N GLU A 249 5.14 -20.25 -7.89
CA GLU A 249 4.67 -19.99 -9.24
C GLU A 249 4.26 -18.53 -9.45
N ALA A 250 3.63 -17.91 -8.46
CA ALA A 250 3.27 -16.50 -8.52
C ALA A 250 4.51 -15.59 -8.49
N VAL A 251 5.51 -15.88 -7.67
CA VAL A 251 6.79 -15.13 -7.66
C VAL A 251 7.52 -15.26 -9.00
N GLN A 252 7.55 -16.44 -9.59
CA GLN A 252 8.10 -16.65 -10.94
C GLN A 252 7.31 -15.83 -11.98
N THR A 253 5.99 -15.85 -11.92
CA THR A 253 5.11 -15.08 -12.82
C THR A 253 5.35 -13.58 -12.69
N VAL A 254 5.44 -13.06 -11.46
CA VAL A 254 5.79 -11.65 -11.19
C VAL A 254 7.12 -11.27 -11.83
N LEU A 255 8.14 -12.11 -11.67
CA LEU A 255 9.46 -11.89 -12.26
C LEU A 255 9.41 -11.87 -13.79
N ASP A 256 8.67 -12.80 -14.39
CA ASP A 256 8.54 -12.93 -15.84
C ASP A 256 7.75 -11.76 -16.44
N THR A 257 6.66 -11.35 -15.80
CA THR A 257 5.87 -10.16 -16.19
C THR A 257 6.71 -8.88 -16.07
N ALA A 258 7.44 -8.71 -14.97
CA ALA A 258 8.32 -7.56 -14.78
C ALA A 258 9.40 -7.50 -15.87
N LYS A 259 10.07 -8.62 -16.17
CA LYS A 259 11.06 -8.72 -17.25
C LYS A 259 10.46 -8.45 -18.62
N ALA A 260 9.26 -8.96 -18.90
CA ALA A 260 8.57 -8.69 -20.15
C ALA A 260 8.35 -7.17 -20.31
N MET A 261 7.93 -6.49 -19.25
CA MET A 261 7.72 -5.03 -19.24
C MET A 261 9.01 -4.20 -19.20
N MET A 262 10.19 -4.82 -19.31
CA MET A 262 11.44 -4.13 -19.66
C MET A 262 11.66 -4.04 -21.19
N THR A 263 10.77 -4.62 -22.00
CA THR A 263 10.84 -4.54 -23.48
C THR A 263 10.72 -3.09 -23.95
N PRO A 264 11.73 -2.55 -24.68
CA PRO A 264 11.69 -1.17 -25.17
C PRO A 264 10.74 -1.02 -26.35
N THR A 265 10.43 0.22 -26.73
CA THR A 265 9.54 0.46 -27.88
C THR A 265 10.18 0.04 -29.21
N TYR A 266 11.47 0.34 -29.39
CA TYR A 266 12.20 0.04 -30.62
C TYR A 266 13.37 -0.90 -30.36
N GLY A 267 13.57 -1.85 -31.28
CA GLY A 267 14.73 -2.71 -31.32
C GLY A 267 15.96 -2.03 -31.91
N PRO A 268 17.12 -2.72 -31.95
CA PRO A 268 18.38 -2.13 -32.41
C PRO A 268 18.35 -1.57 -33.84
N GLU A 269 17.54 -2.15 -34.74
CA GLU A 269 17.39 -1.71 -36.13
C GLU A 269 16.22 -0.74 -36.33
N GLY A 270 15.62 -0.23 -35.25
CA GLY A 270 14.50 0.71 -35.29
C GLY A 270 13.12 0.08 -35.52
N GLN A 271 13.02 -1.25 -35.58
CA GLN A 271 11.74 -1.95 -35.63
C GLN A 271 10.94 -1.76 -34.34
N VAL A 272 9.63 -1.54 -34.44
CA VAL A 272 8.73 -1.51 -33.27
C VAL A 272 8.66 -2.92 -32.70
N LEU A 273 8.95 -3.08 -31.41
CA LEU A 273 8.82 -4.36 -30.71
C LEU A 273 7.39 -4.55 -30.23
N GLN A 274 6.92 -5.80 -30.23
CA GLN A 274 5.62 -6.14 -29.70
C GLN A 274 5.56 -5.81 -28.20
N SER A 275 4.64 -4.94 -27.79
CA SER A 275 4.43 -4.67 -26.37
C SER A 275 3.83 -5.91 -25.69
N PRO A 276 4.33 -6.32 -24.52
CA PRO A 276 3.74 -7.42 -23.74
C PRO A 276 2.33 -7.10 -23.23
N TYR A 277 2.02 -5.82 -23.11
CA TYR A 277 0.74 -5.31 -22.62
C TYR A 277 0.26 -4.12 -23.46
N THR A 278 -1.03 -4.06 -23.75
CA THR A 278 -1.71 -2.89 -24.31
C THR A 278 -3.05 -2.66 -23.63
N PHE A 279 -3.49 -1.40 -23.58
CA PHE A 279 -4.77 -1.03 -22.99
C PHE A 279 -5.37 0.22 -23.66
N THR A 280 -6.62 0.14 -24.08
CA THR A 280 -7.43 1.31 -24.43
C THR A 280 -8.79 1.28 -23.75
N ARG A 281 -9.33 2.45 -23.46
CA ARG A 281 -10.68 2.66 -22.91
C ARG A 281 -11.34 3.83 -23.62
N MET A 282 -12.64 3.72 -23.90
CA MET A 282 -13.41 4.85 -24.44
C MET A 282 -13.79 5.79 -23.31
N THR A 283 -13.10 6.93 -23.21
CA THR A 283 -13.22 7.85 -22.07
C THR A 283 -12.90 9.29 -22.49
N THR A 284 -13.43 10.26 -21.73
CA THR A 284 -13.08 11.68 -21.86
C THR A 284 -11.98 12.12 -20.90
N ARG A 285 -11.48 11.22 -20.04
CA ARG A 285 -10.36 11.48 -19.12
C ARG A 285 -9.08 10.92 -19.74
N THR A 286 -8.11 11.78 -20.00
CA THR A 286 -6.86 11.38 -20.68
C THR A 286 -6.02 10.39 -19.87
N THR A 287 -6.18 10.35 -18.55
CA THR A 287 -5.48 9.42 -17.67
C THR A 287 -6.09 8.03 -17.63
N GLU A 288 -7.28 7.84 -18.18
CA GLU A 288 -8.02 6.58 -18.13
C GLU A 288 -7.79 5.70 -19.37
N THR A 289 -6.84 6.05 -20.25
CA THR A 289 -6.46 5.26 -21.43
C THR A 289 -4.98 5.51 -21.76
N LEU A 290 -4.37 4.65 -22.59
CA LEU A 290 -2.99 4.84 -23.03
C LEU A 290 -2.93 5.47 -24.44
N ALA A 291 -1.93 6.33 -24.65
CA ALA A 291 -1.59 6.87 -25.96
C ALA A 291 -1.05 5.79 -26.92
N ASN A 292 -0.86 6.15 -28.19
CA ASN A 292 -0.29 5.30 -29.24
C ASN A 292 -1.01 3.94 -29.35
N ASP A 293 -2.32 3.98 -29.58
CA ASP A 293 -3.18 2.81 -29.76
C ASP A 293 -3.03 1.76 -28.64
N GLY A 294 -2.88 2.25 -27.41
CA GLY A 294 -2.81 1.41 -26.21
C GLY A 294 -1.40 1.02 -25.77
N LEU A 295 -0.34 1.52 -26.41
CA LEU A 295 1.06 1.22 -26.07
C LEU A 295 1.62 2.10 -24.95
N GLY A 296 1.03 3.28 -24.73
CA GLY A 296 1.60 4.36 -23.93
C GLY A 296 2.72 5.11 -24.68
N ASN A 297 3.37 6.07 -24.03
CA ASN A 297 4.46 6.85 -24.66
C ASN A 297 5.73 6.00 -24.83
N PRO A 298 6.51 6.18 -25.92
CA PRO A 298 7.70 5.37 -26.18
C PRO A 298 8.73 5.39 -25.05
N VAL A 299 9.47 4.28 -24.90
CA VAL A 299 10.58 4.15 -23.96
C VAL A 299 11.86 3.69 -24.64
N ALA A 300 12.99 4.23 -24.18
CA ALA A 300 14.30 3.91 -24.71
C ALA A 300 14.77 2.50 -24.32
N ARG A 301 15.68 1.96 -25.13
CA ARG A 301 16.39 0.70 -24.85
C ARG A 301 17.51 0.90 -23.85
N ASP A 302 17.95 -0.22 -23.25
CA ASP A 302 19.15 -0.30 -22.40
C ASP A 302 19.11 0.60 -21.16
N ILE A 303 17.91 0.95 -20.67
CA ILE A 303 17.69 1.73 -19.45
C ILE A 303 17.70 0.84 -18.20
N GLY A 304 17.24 -0.41 -18.33
CA GLY A 304 17.22 -1.39 -17.23
C GLY A 304 16.08 -1.20 -16.21
N LEU A 305 15.14 -0.28 -16.47
CA LEU A 305 13.92 -0.08 -15.67
C LEU A 305 12.74 -0.89 -16.21
N ILE A 306 11.78 -1.17 -15.34
CA ILE A 306 10.52 -1.83 -15.69
C ILE A 306 9.47 -0.75 -15.99
N ARG A 307 8.75 -0.90 -17.09
CA ARG A 307 7.62 -0.02 -17.43
C ARG A 307 6.47 -0.23 -16.43
N SER A 308 5.72 0.83 -16.18
CA SER A 308 4.38 0.81 -15.60
C SER A 308 3.45 1.54 -16.56
N ALA A 309 2.32 0.93 -16.94
CA ALA A 309 1.39 1.59 -17.84
C ALA A 309 0.57 2.64 -17.06
N PHE A 310 0.13 2.27 -15.87
CA PHE A 310 -0.60 3.12 -14.93
C PHE A 310 0.21 3.31 -13.63
N ARG A 311 -0.14 4.35 -12.89
CA ARG A 311 0.39 4.71 -11.57
C ARG A 311 -0.42 4.02 -10.47
N PRO A 312 0.04 4.08 -9.21
CA PRO A 312 -0.76 3.65 -8.06
C PRO A 312 -2.07 4.42 -7.85
N SER A 313 -2.30 5.50 -8.60
CA SER A 313 -3.57 6.24 -8.70
C SER A 313 -4.51 5.72 -9.77
N ASP A 314 -4.19 4.58 -10.40
CA ASP A 314 -4.89 4.00 -11.56
C ASP A 314 -4.92 4.95 -12.79
N ASP A 315 -4.16 6.07 -12.76
CA ASP A 315 -3.97 7.01 -13.86
C ASP A 315 -2.79 6.58 -14.75
N SER A 316 -2.90 6.74 -16.07
CA SER A 316 -1.83 6.43 -17.02
C SER A 316 -0.56 7.24 -16.72
N THR A 317 0.60 6.61 -16.83
CA THR A 317 1.89 7.30 -16.76
C THR A 317 2.07 8.28 -17.93
N ILE A 318 2.80 9.38 -17.71
CA ILE A 318 3.25 10.25 -18.80
C ILE A 318 4.46 9.59 -19.47
N PHE A 319 5.46 9.22 -18.68
CA PHE A 319 6.56 8.39 -19.14
C PHE A 319 6.56 7.07 -18.36
N GLN A 320 6.70 5.95 -19.08
CA GLN A 320 6.34 4.65 -18.51
C GLN A 320 7.37 4.12 -17.50
N PHE A 321 8.57 4.69 -17.38
CA PHE A 321 9.47 4.33 -16.27
C PHE A 321 9.11 5.14 -15.02
N LEU A 322 8.10 4.65 -14.31
CA LEU A 322 7.64 5.20 -13.04
C LEU A 322 8.64 4.86 -11.92
N ILE A 323 9.38 5.86 -11.47
CA ILE A 323 10.51 5.71 -10.56
C ILE A 323 10.12 5.15 -9.19
N PRO A 324 9.09 5.68 -8.47
CA PRO A 324 8.76 5.14 -7.16
C PRO A 324 8.26 3.69 -7.20
N SER A 325 7.59 3.26 -8.27
CA SER A 325 7.22 1.85 -8.45
C SER A 325 8.43 0.95 -8.71
N ASN A 326 9.42 1.42 -9.49
CA ASN A 326 10.68 0.71 -9.68
C ASN A 326 11.48 0.63 -8.35
N MET A 327 11.45 1.68 -7.51
CA MET A 327 12.05 1.65 -6.18
C MET A 327 11.42 0.58 -5.28
N MET A 328 10.08 0.54 -5.23
CA MET A 328 9.33 -0.44 -4.43
C MET A 328 9.57 -1.87 -4.92
N PHE A 329 9.51 -2.11 -6.24
CA PHE A 329 9.77 -3.42 -6.81
C PHE A 329 11.21 -3.89 -6.51
N ALA A 330 12.20 -3.02 -6.71
CA ALA A 330 13.60 -3.35 -6.42
C ALA A 330 13.79 -3.74 -4.95
N LYS A 331 13.18 -3.00 -4.02
CA LYS A 331 13.25 -3.34 -2.59
C LYS A 331 12.68 -4.73 -2.31
N TYR A 332 11.44 -4.98 -2.68
CA TYR A 332 10.76 -6.21 -2.26
C TYR A 332 11.18 -7.44 -3.06
N ALA A 333 11.65 -7.29 -4.30
CA ALA A 333 12.36 -8.37 -4.99
C ALA A 333 13.63 -8.79 -4.21
N GLY A 334 14.37 -7.81 -3.70
CA GLY A 334 15.54 -8.05 -2.85
C GLY A 334 15.20 -8.75 -1.53
N ASP A 335 14.08 -8.39 -0.88
CA ASP A 335 13.65 -9.01 0.38
C ASP A 335 13.06 -10.42 0.19
N VAL A 336 12.43 -10.70 -0.95
CA VAL A 336 11.87 -12.02 -1.27
C VAL A 336 12.95 -13.01 -1.70
N ALA A 337 14.05 -12.55 -2.30
CA ALA A 337 15.13 -13.43 -2.73
C ALA A 337 15.68 -14.34 -1.59
N PRO A 338 15.98 -13.85 -0.37
CA PRO A 338 16.35 -14.69 0.77
C PRO A 338 15.28 -15.70 1.18
N ILE A 339 13.98 -15.39 1.06
CA ILE A 339 12.89 -16.32 1.36
C ILE A 339 12.98 -17.53 0.42
N VAL A 340 13.08 -17.26 -0.89
CA VAL A 340 13.24 -18.29 -1.93
C VAL A 340 14.51 -19.13 -1.71
N SER A 341 15.62 -18.48 -1.34
CA SER A 341 16.88 -19.19 -1.03
C SER A 341 16.71 -20.12 0.17
N SER A 342 16.13 -19.62 1.27
CA SER A 342 15.94 -20.38 2.49
C SER A 342 15.03 -21.60 2.29
N LEU A 343 13.99 -21.49 1.46
CA LEU A 343 13.09 -22.59 1.11
C LEU A 343 13.82 -23.80 0.51
N SER A 344 14.89 -23.57 -0.25
CA SER A 344 15.67 -24.65 -0.86
C SER A 344 16.19 -25.62 0.19
N SER A 345 16.61 -25.11 1.35
CA SER A 345 17.05 -25.89 2.51
C SER A 345 15.92 -26.60 3.25
N PHE A 346 14.69 -26.06 3.22
CA PHE A 346 13.52 -26.71 3.83
C PHE A 346 12.93 -27.81 2.93
N SER A 347 13.02 -27.64 1.61
CA SER A 347 12.46 -28.57 0.62
C SER A 347 13.36 -29.76 0.29
N SER A 348 14.62 -29.78 0.74
CA SER A 348 15.55 -30.88 0.47
C SER A 348 15.19 -32.18 1.19
N GLU A 349 14.26 -32.13 2.15
CA GLU A 349 13.72 -33.32 2.83
C GLU A 349 12.49 -33.86 2.07
N PRO A 350 12.54 -35.10 1.51
CA PRO A 350 11.44 -35.68 0.72
C PRO A 350 10.09 -35.79 1.45
N ALA A 351 10.11 -35.79 2.78
CA ALA A 351 8.92 -35.88 3.63
C ALA A 351 8.28 -34.52 3.97
N SER A 352 8.88 -33.40 3.54
CA SER A 352 8.40 -32.04 3.91
C SER A 352 7.08 -31.65 3.25
N GLY A 353 6.77 -32.21 2.07
CA GLY A 353 5.60 -31.83 1.26
C GLY A 353 5.68 -30.40 0.69
N LEU A 354 6.82 -29.73 0.79
CA LEU A 354 7.06 -28.38 0.29
C LEU A 354 7.54 -28.43 -1.16
N LYS A 355 7.10 -27.46 -1.96
CA LYS A 355 7.59 -27.29 -3.33
C LYS A 355 9.04 -26.80 -3.32
N VAL A 356 9.84 -27.36 -4.23
CA VAL A 356 11.20 -26.93 -4.48
C VAL A 356 11.17 -25.64 -5.31
N PRO A 357 11.88 -24.57 -4.91
CA PRO A 357 11.98 -23.36 -5.71
C PRO A 357 12.55 -23.61 -7.12
N PRO A 358 12.05 -22.93 -8.17
CA PRO A 358 12.68 -22.97 -9.48
C PRO A 358 14.17 -22.58 -9.43
N ALA A 359 14.99 -23.26 -10.24
CA ALA A 359 16.41 -22.99 -10.32
C ALA A 359 16.67 -21.51 -10.64
N ASN A 360 17.60 -20.88 -9.93
CA ASN A 360 17.99 -19.47 -10.09
C ASN A 360 16.90 -18.43 -9.77
N LEU A 361 15.72 -18.78 -9.24
CA LEU A 361 14.69 -17.79 -8.93
C LEU A 361 15.18 -16.75 -7.91
N SER A 362 15.79 -17.20 -6.80
CA SER A 362 16.38 -16.33 -5.78
C SER A 362 17.46 -15.42 -6.37
N THR A 363 18.40 -15.97 -7.14
CA THR A 363 19.45 -15.20 -7.81
C THR A 363 18.86 -14.18 -8.78
N SER A 364 17.85 -14.55 -9.56
CA SER A 364 17.22 -13.65 -10.53
C SER A 364 16.51 -12.47 -9.87
N LEU A 365 15.82 -12.71 -8.75
CA LEU A 365 15.21 -11.66 -7.94
C LEU A 365 16.26 -10.70 -7.37
N SER A 366 17.33 -11.25 -6.79
CA SER A 366 18.42 -10.45 -6.23
C SER A 366 19.14 -9.63 -7.31
N SER A 367 19.41 -10.23 -8.48
CA SER A 367 20.07 -9.54 -9.59
C SER A 367 19.19 -8.42 -10.15
N LEU A 368 17.89 -8.67 -10.33
CA LEU A 368 16.96 -7.64 -10.82
C LEU A 368 16.81 -6.49 -9.81
N SER A 369 16.73 -6.79 -8.51
CA SER A 369 16.75 -5.78 -7.45
C SER A 369 17.97 -4.86 -7.57
N THR A 370 19.17 -5.46 -7.69
CA THR A 370 20.43 -4.70 -7.82
C THR A 370 20.46 -3.88 -9.10
N SER A 371 20.12 -4.47 -10.26
CA SER A 371 20.16 -3.76 -11.54
C SER A 371 19.17 -2.60 -11.61
N LEU A 372 18.00 -2.74 -10.98
CA LEU A 372 17.02 -1.64 -10.90
C LEU A 372 17.55 -0.47 -10.08
N ARG A 373 18.19 -0.74 -8.93
CA ARG A 373 18.81 0.31 -8.10
C ARG A 373 19.92 1.03 -8.85
N GLU A 374 20.74 0.30 -9.60
CA GLU A 374 21.77 0.86 -10.47
C GLU A 374 21.15 1.72 -11.59
N ALA A 375 20.11 1.23 -12.26
CA ALA A 375 19.39 1.95 -13.31
C ALA A 375 18.74 3.24 -12.78
N ILE A 376 18.07 3.19 -11.62
CA ILE A 376 17.49 4.38 -10.96
C ILE A 376 18.59 5.39 -10.65
N SER A 377 19.70 4.95 -10.06
CA SER A 377 20.81 5.84 -9.70
C SER A 377 21.44 6.53 -10.92
N LYS A 378 21.49 5.81 -12.04
CA LYS A 378 22.09 6.29 -13.29
C LYS A 378 21.15 7.18 -14.12
N HIS A 379 19.85 6.87 -14.16
CA HIS A 379 18.92 7.46 -15.12
C HIS A 379 17.82 8.32 -14.50
N ALA A 380 17.48 8.10 -13.23
CA ALA A 380 16.36 8.77 -12.57
C ALA A 380 16.77 9.92 -11.65
N ILE A 381 18.07 10.07 -11.37
CA ILE A 381 18.59 11.24 -10.64
C ILE A 381 18.94 12.32 -11.66
N ILE A 382 18.19 13.43 -11.62
CA ILE A 382 18.32 14.56 -12.55
C ILE A 382 18.94 15.77 -11.83
N SER A 383 19.73 16.55 -12.57
CA SER A 383 20.28 17.84 -12.11
C SER A 383 19.35 18.98 -12.48
N LEU A 384 18.96 19.81 -11.52
CA LEU A 384 18.22 21.05 -11.73
C LEU A 384 19.08 22.26 -11.34
N PRO A 385 18.87 23.45 -11.93
CA PRO A 385 19.45 24.68 -11.41
C PRO A 385 18.98 24.92 -9.97
N THR A 386 19.89 25.25 -9.06
CA THR A 386 19.51 25.46 -7.65
C THR A 386 18.63 26.71 -7.50
N THR A 387 17.43 26.56 -6.94
CA THR A 387 16.51 27.68 -6.65
C THR A 387 16.62 28.20 -5.21
N LEU A 388 17.48 27.58 -4.40
CA LEU A 388 17.74 27.92 -3.00
C LEU A 388 19.04 28.72 -2.88
N ASN A 389 19.20 29.54 -1.83
CA ASN A 389 20.43 30.28 -1.51
C ASN A 389 21.59 29.32 -1.15
N SER A 390 22.11 28.60 -2.15
CA SER A 390 23.20 27.65 -2.08
C SER A 390 24.38 28.14 -2.91
N THR A 391 25.59 27.76 -2.52
CA THR A 391 26.80 27.97 -3.32
C THR A 391 26.90 27.01 -4.50
N GLU A 392 26.06 25.97 -4.54
CA GLU A 392 25.99 24.99 -5.63
C GLU A 392 25.09 25.50 -6.76
N THR A 393 25.56 25.38 -8.01
CA THR A 393 24.81 25.81 -9.20
C THR A 393 23.73 24.81 -9.63
N GLU A 394 23.84 23.55 -9.20
CA GLU A 394 22.90 22.49 -9.52
C GLU A 394 22.54 21.66 -8.29
N GLU A 395 21.31 21.16 -8.25
CA GLU A 395 20.81 20.25 -7.22
C GLU A 395 20.33 18.93 -7.84
N LYS A 396 20.57 17.81 -7.14
CA LYS A 396 20.18 16.47 -7.59
C LYS A 396 18.90 16.01 -6.91
N ILE A 397 17.91 15.60 -7.71
CA ILE A 397 16.63 15.04 -7.24
C ILE A 397 16.26 13.80 -8.04
N TYR A 398 15.33 12.99 -7.52
CA TYR A 398 14.69 11.92 -8.29
C TYR A 398 13.58 12.49 -9.17
N ALA A 399 13.55 12.12 -10.45
CA ALA A 399 12.39 12.31 -11.30
C ALA A 399 11.24 11.36 -10.90
N TYR A 400 10.00 11.74 -11.16
CA TYR A 400 8.84 10.88 -10.89
C TYR A 400 8.66 9.82 -11.99
N GLU A 401 8.76 10.25 -13.24
CA GLU A 401 8.72 9.39 -14.44
C GLU A 401 9.80 9.80 -15.43
N ILE A 402 10.39 8.84 -16.14
CA ILE A 402 11.32 9.09 -17.26
C ILE A 402 10.99 8.23 -18.49
N ASP A 403 11.42 8.63 -19.67
CA ASP A 403 11.29 7.85 -20.92
C ASP A 403 12.60 7.15 -21.33
N GLY A 404 13.73 7.55 -20.75
CA GLY A 404 15.07 7.10 -21.11
C GLY A 404 15.69 7.76 -22.35
N TYR A 405 14.94 8.61 -23.06
CA TYR A 405 15.44 9.47 -24.14
C TYR A 405 15.94 10.83 -23.64
N GLY A 406 15.61 11.17 -22.39
CA GLY A 406 16.03 12.41 -21.72
C GLY A 406 14.87 13.22 -21.17
N SER A 407 13.62 12.82 -21.44
CA SER A 407 12.45 13.45 -20.84
C SER A 407 12.21 12.90 -19.44
N PHE A 408 11.77 13.79 -18.55
CA PHE A 408 11.41 13.45 -17.18
C PHE A 408 10.26 14.32 -16.69
N SER A 409 9.52 13.84 -15.69
CA SER A 409 8.51 14.64 -14.99
C SER A 409 8.98 15.05 -13.59
N LEU A 410 8.74 16.32 -13.28
CA LEU A 410 8.95 16.91 -11.95
C LEU A 410 7.61 17.04 -11.25
N MET A 411 7.25 16.00 -10.50
CA MET A 411 6.01 15.96 -9.72
C MET A 411 6.14 14.90 -8.61
N ASP A 412 5.08 14.74 -7.83
CA ASP A 412 4.78 13.49 -7.14
C ASP A 412 3.27 13.29 -7.18
N ASP A 413 2.83 12.08 -6.85
CA ASP A 413 1.43 11.72 -6.67
C ASP A 413 1.21 11.24 -5.23
N ALA A 414 -0.02 11.36 -4.73
CA ALA A 414 -0.35 10.99 -3.37
C ALA A 414 -0.32 9.47 -3.11
N ASN A 415 -0.56 8.66 -4.15
CA ASN A 415 -0.72 7.22 -3.99
C ASN A 415 0.62 6.51 -3.82
N LEU A 416 0.66 5.48 -2.97
CA LEU A 416 1.89 4.73 -2.71
C LEU A 416 2.04 3.55 -3.69
N PRO A 417 3.26 3.32 -4.22
CA PRO A 417 4.50 4.05 -3.95
C PRO A 417 4.58 5.41 -4.67
N SER A 418 4.88 6.45 -3.89
CA SER A 418 5.27 7.79 -4.32
C SER A 418 6.74 8.07 -4.00
N LEU A 419 7.34 9.11 -4.59
CA LEU A 419 8.72 9.50 -4.25
C LEU A 419 8.82 9.90 -2.78
N LEU A 420 7.82 10.62 -2.26
CA LEU A 420 7.74 11.00 -0.85
C LEU A 420 7.77 9.77 0.07
N SER A 421 7.14 8.67 -0.34
CA SER A 421 6.98 7.44 0.45
C SER A 421 8.17 6.48 0.42
N ALA A 422 9.19 6.74 -0.40
CA ALA A 422 10.35 5.83 -0.57
C ALA A 422 11.01 5.37 0.75
N PRO A 423 11.11 6.22 1.81
CA PRO A 423 11.62 5.78 3.11
C PRO A 423 10.71 4.81 3.87
N LEU A 424 9.41 4.77 3.61
CA LEU A 424 8.44 3.94 4.35
C LEU A 424 8.60 2.46 4.07
N PHE A 425 9.09 2.11 2.88
CA PHE A 425 9.44 0.74 2.50
C PHE A 425 10.96 0.53 2.51
N ASP A 426 11.73 1.35 3.23
CA ASP A 426 13.17 1.16 3.42
C ASP A 426 13.99 1.09 2.12
N TYR A 427 13.59 1.84 1.07
CA TYR A 427 14.30 1.83 -0.21
C TYR A 427 15.78 2.19 -0.06
N PHE A 428 16.10 3.22 0.74
CA PHE A 428 17.47 3.73 0.90
C PHE A 428 18.36 2.86 1.80
N PHE A 429 17.84 1.79 2.40
CA PHE A 429 18.65 0.86 3.18
C PHE A 429 19.16 -0.29 2.31
N SER A 430 20.46 -0.57 2.42
CA SER A 430 21.04 -1.82 1.91
C SER A 430 20.79 -2.94 2.91
N SER A 431 20.43 -4.12 2.42
CA SER A 431 20.21 -5.36 3.19
C SER A 431 21.42 -5.84 4.00
N SER A 432 22.61 -5.27 3.75
CA SER A 432 23.84 -5.52 4.51
C SER A 432 23.99 -4.69 5.79
N SER A 433 23.05 -3.78 6.09
CA SER A 433 23.11 -2.86 7.23
C SER A 433 22.09 -3.27 8.30
N SER A 434 22.50 -4.11 9.25
CA SER A 434 21.67 -4.63 10.34
C SER A 434 21.36 -3.61 11.46
N SER A 435 21.28 -2.32 11.14
CA SER A 435 20.96 -1.24 12.08
C SER A 435 19.56 -0.72 11.81
N SER A 436 18.56 -1.30 12.47
CA SER A 436 17.15 -0.88 12.44
C SER A 436 16.86 0.41 13.23
N SER A 437 17.88 1.25 13.47
CA SER A 437 17.74 2.51 14.20
C SER A 437 18.27 3.70 13.40
N SER A 438 17.32 4.58 13.09
CA SER A 438 17.43 6.00 12.70
C SER A 438 17.89 6.36 11.28
N ASN A 439 16.88 6.78 10.51
CA ASN A 439 16.89 7.79 9.43
C ASN A 439 17.10 7.30 7.97
N SER A 440 16.21 6.45 7.44
CA SER A 440 16.07 6.21 5.97
C SER A 440 15.94 7.52 5.18
N SER A 441 15.40 8.55 5.82
CA SER A 441 15.26 9.89 5.26
C SER A 441 16.59 10.63 5.09
N SER A 442 17.76 10.13 5.50
CA SER A 442 19.02 10.91 5.39
C SER A 442 19.64 10.94 4.00
N ASP A 443 19.11 10.21 3.02
CA ASP A 443 19.63 10.28 1.64
C ASP A 443 19.52 11.73 1.11
N PRO A 444 20.64 12.36 0.70
CA PRO A 444 20.64 13.77 0.34
C PRO A 444 19.85 14.07 -0.94
N VAL A 445 19.75 13.11 -1.87
CA VAL A 445 18.94 13.26 -3.08
C VAL A 445 17.47 13.20 -2.69
N TYR A 446 17.07 12.26 -1.83
CA TYR A 446 15.71 12.19 -1.28
C TYR A 446 15.32 13.45 -0.52
N GLN A 447 16.18 14.02 0.33
CA GLN A 447 15.83 15.24 1.08
C GLN A 447 15.58 16.45 0.16
N ARG A 448 16.37 16.59 -0.90
CA ARG A 448 16.11 17.60 -1.94
C ARG A 448 14.83 17.30 -2.72
N THR A 449 14.64 16.03 -3.10
CA THR A 449 13.40 15.58 -3.75
C THR A 449 12.18 15.89 -2.88
N ARG A 450 12.21 15.57 -1.58
CA ARG A 450 11.15 15.88 -0.60
C ARG A 450 10.86 17.37 -0.54
N THR A 451 11.89 18.22 -0.50
CA THR A 451 11.73 19.68 -0.55
C THR A 451 11.02 20.12 -1.83
N HIS A 452 11.40 19.55 -2.98
CA HIS A 452 10.78 19.84 -4.27
C HIS A 452 9.31 19.38 -4.34
N ILE A 453 9.02 18.18 -3.83
CA ILE A 453 7.68 17.58 -3.80
C ILE A 453 6.71 18.43 -2.97
N LEU A 454 7.18 18.98 -1.84
CA LEU A 454 6.36 19.76 -0.91
C LEU A 454 6.39 21.26 -1.19
N GLY A 455 7.15 21.70 -2.19
CA GLY A 455 7.22 23.10 -2.60
C GLY A 455 6.08 23.48 -3.54
N THR A 456 5.41 24.60 -3.25
CA THR A 456 4.23 25.07 -4.00
C THR A 456 4.54 25.54 -5.43
N ASN A 457 5.80 25.83 -5.73
CA ASN A 457 6.25 26.27 -7.07
C ASN A 457 7.09 25.21 -7.79
N THR A 458 7.24 24.03 -7.19
CA THR A 458 8.15 22.98 -7.68
C THR A 458 7.42 21.68 -8.00
N ASN A 459 6.33 21.36 -7.30
CA ASN A 459 5.45 20.26 -7.65
C ASN A 459 4.08 20.77 -8.13
N PRO A 460 3.68 20.50 -9.39
CA PRO A 460 2.39 20.96 -9.92
C PRO A 460 1.17 20.37 -9.21
N TYR A 461 1.35 19.26 -8.47
CA TYR A 461 0.28 18.61 -7.70
C TYR A 461 0.42 18.81 -6.19
N MET A 462 1.31 19.70 -5.72
CA MET A 462 1.29 20.15 -4.33
C MET A 462 0.14 21.15 -4.15
N MET A 463 -0.97 20.68 -3.58
CA MET A 463 -2.15 21.50 -3.35
C MET A 463 -1.93 22.38 -2.12
N HIS A 464 -2.32 23.64 -2.22
CA HIS A 464 -2.19 24.61 -1.13
C HIS A 464 -3.51 25.35 -0.92
N GLY A 465 -3.89 25.54 0.34
CA GLY A 465 -5.13 26.22 0.73
C GLY A 465 -5.37 26.22 2.24
N PRO A 466 -6.43 26.90 2.71
CA PRO A 466 -6.71 27.06 4.14
C PRO A 466 -7.19 25.79 4.86
N VAL A 467 -7.60 24.74 4.13
CA VAL A 467 -8.16 23.51 4.73
C VAL A 467 -7.09 22.44 4.92
N ILE A 468 -6.34 22.13 3.86
CA ILE A 468 -5.33 21.07 3.84
C ILE A 468 -4.28 21.37 2.76
N ASN A 469 -3.02 21.10 3.08
CA ASN A 469 -1.86 21.33 2.21
C ASN A 469 -1.11 20.02 1.98
N ALA A 470 -1.44 19.32 0.89
CA ALA A 470 -0.91 18.01 0.59
C ALA A 470 -0.73 17.80 -0.91
N VAL A 471 0.15 16.87 -1.27
CA VAL A 471 0.21 16.36 -2.65
C VAL A 471 -1.13 15.71 -2.99
N GLY A 472 -1.65 15.98 -4.18
CA GLY A 472 -2.78 15.29 -4.78
C GLY A 472 -2.34 14.49 -6.00
N GLY A 473 -3.01 14.72 -7.12
CA GLY A 473 -2.68 14.10 -8.39
C GLY A 473 -3.70 14.47 -9.47
N PRO A 474 -3.52 14.03 -10.71
CA PRO A 474 -4.48 14.28 -11.78
C PRO A 474 -5.81 13.52 -11.57
N HIS A 475 -5.82 12.44 -10.77
CA HIS A 475 -7.00 11.60 -10.54
C HIS A 475 -8.22 12.36 -10.03
N ALA A 476 -8.05 13.16 -8.97
CA ALA A 476 -9.08 14.05 -8.43
C ALA A 476 -9.00 15.47 -9.03
N GLY A 477 -7.88 15.81 -9.67
CA GLY A 477 -7.63 17.08 -10.33
C GLY A 477 -7.08 18.18 -9.42
N PRO A 478 -6.77 19.36 -10.00
CA PRO A 478 -6.17 20.48 -9.27
C PRO A 478 -7.05 20.97 -8.11
N GLY A 479 -6.41 21.32 -6.99
CA GLY A 479 -7.07 21.79 -5.77
C GLY A 479 -7.61 20.67 -4.87
N MET A 480 -7.54 19.41 -5.29
CA MET A 480 -7.95 18.25 -4.48
C MET A 480 -6.71 17.61 -3.84
N ALA A 481 -6.45 17.97 -2.58
CA ALA A 481 -5.32 17.44 -1.80
C ALA A 481 -5.68 16.06 -1.25
N TRP A 482 -4.73 15.14 -1.19
CA TRP A 482 -5.00 13.79 -0.68
C TRP A 482 -4.45 13.64 0.75
N PRO A 483 -5.29 13.33 1.74
CA PRO A 483 -4.86 13.11 3.12
C PRO A 483 -3.74 12.07 3.27
N MET A 484 -3.70 11.06 2.40
CA MET A 484 -2.61 10.07 2.40
C MET A 484 -1.23 10.69 2.23
N ALA A 485 -1.06 11.67 1.34
CA ALA A 485 0.22 12.35 1.18
C ALA A 485 0.63 13.12 2.45
N SER A 486 -0.32 13.73 3.16
CA SER A 486 -0.10 14.35 4.47
C SER A 486 0.33 13.33 5.52
N ILE A 487 -0.28 12.14 5.54
CA ILE A 487 0.10 11.05 6.44
C ILE A 487 1.55 10.60 6.15
N VAL A 488 1.91 10.43 4.88
CA VAL A 488 3.28 10.06 4.46
C VAL A 488 4.28 11.18 4.80
N ARG A 489 3.90 12.45 4.62
CA ARG A 489 4.70 13.62 5.02
C ARG A 489 5.04 13.59 6.51
N ILE A 490 4.09 13.21 7.36
CA ILE A 490 4.31 13.02 8.81
C ILE A 490 5.26 11.84 9.07
N MET A 491 5.02 10.70 8.44
CA MET A 491 5.82 9.49 8.64
C MET A 491 7.27 9.65 8.15
N THR A 492 7.52 10.60 7.25
CA THR A 492 8.86 10.92 6.70
C THR A 492 9.46 12.23 7.24
N SER A 493 8.83 12.86 8.24
CA SER A 493 9.36 14.04 8.91
C SER A 493 9.97 13.72 10.27
N SER A 494 11.06 14.40 10.60
CA SER A 494 11.65 14.42 11.95
C SER A 494 11.30 15.69 12.73
N ASP A 495 10.68 16.70 12.10
CA ASP A 495 10.32 17.98 12.69
C ASP A 495 8.95 17.89 13.41
N ASP A 496 8.96 18.10 14.73
CA ASP A 496 7.75 18.04 15.56
C ASP A 496 6.72 19.10 15.17
N GLU A 497 7.14 20.27 14.70
CA GLU A 497 6.22 21.35 14.32
C GLU A 497 5.59 21.08 12.95
N GLU A 498 6.34 20.55 11.99
CA GLU A 498 5.77 20.06 10.73
C GLU A 498 4.74 18.96 10.99
N ILE A 499 5.10 17.95 11.81
CA ILE A 499 4.19 16.85 12.16
C ILE A 499 2.91 17.40 12.81
N TYR A 500 3.06 18.31 13.78
CA TYR A 500 1.91 18.89 14.47
C TYR A 500 0.99 19.67 13.51
N ALA A 501 1.55 20.52 12.66
CA ALA A 501 0.77 21.31 11.71
C ALA A 501 -0.01 20.43 10.74
N VAL A 502 0.65 19.43 10.14
CA VAL A 502 0.01 18.52 9.17
C VAL A 502 -1.04 17.63 9.85
N LEU A 503 -0.78 17.16 11.07
CA LEU A 503 -1.76 16.36 11.80
C LEU A 503 -2.99 17.18 12.19
N LYS A 504 -2.82 18.48 12.47
CA LYS A 504 -3.95 19.40 12.70
C LYS A 504 -4.83 19.57 11.46
N GLU A 505 -4.24 19.71 10.28
CA GLU A 505 -5.00 19.75 9.02
C GLU A 505 -5.78 18.45 8.80
N LEU A 506 -5.19 17.28 9.05
CA LEU A 506 -5.86 15.98 8.93
C LEU A 506 -7.08 15.87 9.84
N VAL A 507 -6.96 16.22 11.13
CA VAL A 507 -8.10 16.19 12.08
C VAL A 507 -9.22 17.14 11.63
N GLY A 508 -8.86 18.30 11.09
CA GLY A 508 -9.81 19.33 10.66
C GLY A 508 -10.45 19.12 9.28
N SER A 509 -9.98 18.17 8.47
CA SER A 509 -10.39 18.00 7.06
C SER A 509 -11.27 16.77 6.79
N THR A 510 -11.94 16.26 7.82
CA THR A 510 -12.81 15.06 7.75
C THR A 510 -14.28 15.35 7.44
N ASP A 511 -14.61 16.60 7.11
CA ASP A 511 -15.99 17.12 7.00
C ASP A 511 -16.88 16.83 8.23
N GLY A 512 -16.25 16.64 9.41
CA GLY A 512 -16.94 16.25 10.64
C GLY A 512 -17.48 14.82 10.65
N LEU A 513 -17.06 13.97 9.69
CA LEU A 513 -17.42 12.55 9.60
C LEU A 513 -16.47 11.66 10.39
N GLY A 514 -15.25 12.11 10.70
CA GLY A 514 -14.32 11.34 11.54
C GLY A 514 -13.72 10.11 10.85
N LEU A 515 -13.52 10.17 9.54
CA LEU A 515 -12.80 9.21 8.70
C LEU A 515 -11.84 9.96 7.76
N ILE A 516 -10.93 9.24 7.11
CA ILE A 516 -10.02 9.78 6.11
C ILE A 516 -10.60 9.57 4.71
N HIS A 517 -10.75 10.66 3.98
CA HIS A 517 -11.20 10.67 2.59
C HIS A 517 -10.05 10.39 1.62
N GLU A 518 -10.39 10.06 0.37
CA GLU A 518 -9.42 9.96 -0.72
C GLU A 518 -8.78 11.31 -1.02
N SER A 519 -9.62 12.31 -1.30
CA SER A 519 -9.18 13.68 -1.55
C SER A 519 -10.12 14.69 -0.89
N VAL A 520 -9.58 15.87 -0.56
CA VAL A 520 -10.29 16.99 0.05
C VAL A 520 -9.88 18.27 -0.67
N ASN A 521 -10.84 19.12 -1.02
CA ASN A 521 -10.54 20.39 -1.64
C ASN A 521 -9.79 21.32 -0.67
N SER A 522 -8.66 21.89 -1.11
CA SER A 522 -7.79 22.70 -0.24
C SER A 522 -8.44 24.00 0.24
N PHE A 523 -9.55 24.45 -0.38
CA PHE A 523 -10.30 25.66 0.00
C PHE A 523 -11.68 25.36 0.62
N ASP A 524 -12.22 24.15 0.47
CA ASP A 524 -13.56 23.79 0.93
C ASP A 524 -13.62 22.35 1.43
N GLY A 525 -13.47 22.16 2.74
CA GLY A 525 -13.43 20.83 3.37
C GLY A 525 -14.71 20.00 3.25
N ARG A 526 -15.80 20.58 2.73
CA ARG A 526 -17.05 19.87 2.42
C ARG A 526 -17.04 19.19 1.05
N LYS A 527 -16.01 19.45 0.24
CA LYS A 527 -15.81 18.85 -1.07
C LYS A 527 -14.70 17.83 -0.97
N TRP A 528 -15.08 16.57 -0.93
CA TRP A 528 -14.17 15.44 -0.80
C TRP A 528 -14.66 14.27 -1.65
N THR A 529 -13.80 13.27 -1.84
CA THR A 529 -14.11 12.03 -2.56
C THR A 529 -13.93 10.82 -1.64
N ARG A 530 -14.73 9.78 -1.90
CA ARG A 530 -14.78 8.50 -1.16
C ARG A 530 -15.08 8.64 0.33
N GLU A 531 -16.30 8.24 0.70
CA GLU A 531 -16.76 8.20 2.08
C GLU A 531 -16.05 7.12 2.91
N TRP A 532 -15.60 6.07 2.23
CA TRP A 532 -15.05 4.88 2.83
C TRP A 532 -13.86 4.41 2.02
N PHE A 533 -12.69 4.91 2.43
CA PHE A 533 -11.42 4.48 1.89
C PHE A 533 -10.61 3.75 2.96
N SER A 534 -10.72 2.42 2.98
CA SER A 534 -10.17 1.59 4.05
C SER A 534 -8.65 1.66 4.13
N TRP A 535 -7.96 1.81 2.99
CA TRP A 535 -6.52 1.97 2.97
C TRP A 535 -6.08 3.28 3.65
N ALA A 536 -6.67 4.42 3.27
CA ALA A 536 -6.33 5.70 3.88
C ALA A 536 -6.60 5.73 5.40
N ASN A 537 -7.70 5.11 5.83
CA ASN A 537 -8.02 4.92 7.25
C ASN A 537 -6.94 4.10 7.99
N GLY A 538 -6.56 2.95 7.44
CA GLY A 538 -5.50 2.11 8.00
C GLY A 538 -4.16 2.86 8.09
N LEU A 539 -3.77 3.56 7.02
CA LEU A 539 -2.53 4.33 6.94
C LEU A 539 -2.47 5.43 8.01
N PHE A 540 -3.59 6.10 8.32
CA PHE A 540 -3.64 7.06 9.41
C PHE A 540 -3.34 6.38 10.76
N GLY A 541 -3.97 5.26 11.07
CA GLY A 541 -3.69 4.55 12.31
C GLY A 541 -2.25 3.99 12.38
N GLN A 542 -1.69 3.56 11.24
CA GLN A 542 -0.28 3.18 11.13
C GLN A 542 0.66 4.35 11.46
N MET A 543 0.34 5.57 11.01
CA MET A 543 1.10 6.78 11.33
C MET A 543 1.06 7.10 12.82
N VAL A 544 -0.10 6.93 13.49
CA VAL A 544 -0.20 7.12 14.93
C VAL A 544 0.74 6.16 15.68
N TRP A 545 0.77 4.89 15.28
CA TRP A 545 1.73 3.93 15.83
C TRP A 545 3.18 4.31 15.55
N ASP A 546 3.50 4.73 14.32
CA ASP A 546 4.85 5.17 13.96
C ASP A 546 5.32 6.36 14.81
N LEU A 547 4.46 7.33 15.09
CA LEU A 547 4.77 8.44 15.98
C LEU A 547 5.10 7.96 17.41
N VAL A 548 4.37 6.98 17.95
CA VAL A 548 4.70 6.37 19.24
C VAL A 548 6.08 5.72 19.18
N ARG A 549 6.34 4.90 18.17
CA ARG A 549 7.60 4.17 17.97
C ARG A 549 8.81 5.12 17.83
N ARG A 550 8.65 6.26 17.15
CA ARG A 550 9.68 7.29 17.00
C ARG A 550 9.80 8.24 18.21
N ASN A 551 9.20 7.90 19.35
CA ASN A 551 9.17 8.71 20.57
C ASN A 551 8.54 10.11 20.37
N LYS A 552 7.65 10.27 19.39
CA LYS A 552 6.90 11.50 19.09
C LYS A 552 5.60 11.63 19.89
N GLY A 553 5.44 10.87 20.98
CA GLY A 553 4.26 10.91 21.84
C GLY A 553 3.98 12.28 22.48
N ARG A 554 4.93 13.22 22.47
CA ARG A 554 4.68 14.63 22.86
C ARG A 554 3.78 15.36 21.86
N VAL A 555 3.93 15.07 20.57
CA VAL A 555 3.10 15.65 19.52
C VAL A 555 1.66 15.15 19.68
N LEU A 556 1.47 13.85 19.87
CA LEU A 556 0.15 13.22 20.13
C LEU A 556 -0.57 13.74 21.39
N ARG A 557 0.16 14.36 22.33
CA ARG A 557 -0.39 14.98 23.55
C ARG A 557 -0.74 16.47 23.39
N ARG A 558 -0.51 17.07 22.22
CA ARG A 558 -0.93 18.44 21.91
C ARG A 558 -2.43 18.48 21.62
N GLY A 559 -3.03 19.67 21.69
CA GLY A 559 -4.42 19.88 21.27
C GLY A 559 -4.50 20.17 19.77
N TYR A 560 -5.47 19.57 19.10
CA TYR A 560 -5.72 19.69 17.65
C TYR A 560 -7.03 20.45 17.34
N GLN A 561 -7.43 21.27 18.31
CA GLN A 561 -8.66 22.06 18.35
C GLN A 561 -8.59 23.35 17.51
#